data_AF-A0A699WDC6-F1
#
_entry.id   AF-A0A699WDC6-F1
#
_cell.length_a   1.000
_cell.length_b   1.000
_cell.length_c   1.000
_cell.angle_alpha   90.00
_cell.angle_beta   90.00
_cell.angle_gamma   90.00
#
_symmetry.space_group_name_H-M   'P 1'
#
loop_
_entity.id
_entity.type
_entity.pdbx_description
1 polymer ?
#
loop_
_entity_poly.entity_id
_entity_poly.type
_entity_poly.pdbx_seq_one_letter_code
_entity_poly.pdbx_strand_id
1 'polypeptide(L)'
;MFLGKYFPPSMVTKLRNEITNFRQRPDESLFEAWERYKLSIDRCPNHNMLPVTQIDTFYNGLTLRHRDTINASAGGTCMKRRPEECYDLIKNMTAYHNDWDTSAQRSKSSSSITSSFDTKIAALKAEMAEINKNLMRVL
;
A
#
# COMPACT_ATOMS: atom_id res chain seq x y z
N MET A 1 -25.34 -22.44 30.94
CA MET A 1 -24.78 -21.61 29.85
C MET A 1 -23.28 -21.45 30.07
N PHE A 2 -22.44 -22.22 29.37
CA PHE A 2 -20.99 -22.34 29.67
C PHE A 2 -20.14 -21.26 28.97
N LEU A 3 -20.54 -20.81 27.78
CA LEU A 3 -19.77 -19.86 26.97
C LEU A 3 -19.63 -18.46 27.58
N GLY A 4 -20.65 -17.96 28.29
CA GLY A 4 -20.62 -16.61 28.88
C GLY A 4 -19.58 -16.42 30.00
N LYS A 5 -19.11 -17.52 30.62
CA LYS A 5 -18.10 -17.48 31.69
C LYS A 5 -16.66 -17.43 31.16
N TYR A 6 -16.42 -17.95 29.96
CA TYR A 6 -15.09 -18.02 29.32
C TYR A 6 -14.92 -17.04 28.15
N PHE A 7 -16.02 -16.57 27.57
CA PHE A 7 -16.06 -15.53 26.54
C PHE A 7 -17.08 -14.46 26.94
N PRO A 8 -16.73 -13.59 27.91
CA PRO A 8 -17.62 -12.52 28.32
C PRO A 8 -17.89 -11.55 27.15
N PRO A 9 -19.05 -10.88 27.11
CA PRO A 9 -19.38 -9.93 26.05
C PRO A 9 -18.31 -8.85 25.82
N SER A 10 -17.63 -8.41 26.89
CA SER A 10 -16.54 -7.43 26.82
C SER A 10 -15.35 -7.91 25.98
N MET A 11 -15.01 -9.20 26.00
CA MET A 11 -13.96 -9.78 25.17
C MET A 11 -14.37 -9.81 23.71
N VAL A 12 -15.63 -10.16 23.42
CA VAL A 12 -16.18 -10.14 22.06
C VAL A 12 -16.16 -8.71 21.49
N THR A 13 -16.56 -7.72 22.27
CA THR A 13 -16.49 -6.30 21.88
C THR A 13 -15.06 -5.85 21.62
N LYS A 14 -14.10 -6.25 22.47
CA LYS A 14 -12.68 -5.92 22.27
C LYS A 14 -12.14 -6.49 20.97
N LEU A 15 -12.39 -7.77 20.70
CA LEU A 15 -11.95 -8.43 19.46
C LEU A 15 -12.58 -7.80 18.22
N ARG A 16 -13.87 -7.46 18.28
CA ARG A 16 -14.55 -6.73 17.19
C ARG A 16 -13.91 -5.35 16.96
N ASN A 17 -13.56 -4.65 18.03
CA ASN A 17 -12.89 -3.35 17.94
C ASN A 17 -11.47 -3.44 17.34
N GLU A 18 -10.74 -4.53 17.59
CA GLU A 18 -9.42 -4.77 16.97
C GLU A 18 -9.53 -4.90 15.44
N ILE A 19 -10.64 -5.49 14.96
CA ILE A 19 -10.96 -5.58 13.53
C ILE A 19 -11.37 -4.20 13.00
N THR A 20 -12.42 -3.59 13.55
CA THR A 20 -13.03 -2.38 12.97
C THR A 20 -12.15 -1.13 13.07
N ASN A 21 -11.24 -1.08 14.05
CA ASN A 21 -10.29 0.02 14.21
C ASN A 21 -8.88 -0.36 13.74
N PHE A 22 -8.78 -1.35 12.85
CA PHE A 22 -7.49 -1.78 12.33
C PHE A 22 -6.72 -0.60 11.74
N ARG A 23 -5.44 -0.51 12.11
CA ARG A 23 -4.51 0.45 11.55
C ARG A 23 -3.16 -0.21 11.38
N GLN A 24 -2.54 0.00 10.22
CA GLN A 24 -1.18 -0.43 9.95
C GLN A 24 -0.21 0.34 10.85
N ARG A 25 0.78 -0.35 11.41
CA ARG A 25 1.83 0.29 12.21
C ARG A 25 2.87 0.95 11.29
N PRO A 26 3.59 2.00 11.73
CA PRO A 26 4.53 2.74 10.87
C PRO A 26 5.59 1.87 10.19
N ASP A 27 6.13 0.88 10.91
CA ASP A 27 7.23 0.02 10.44
C ASP A 27 6.76 -1.35 9.93
N GLU A 28 5.45 -1.55 9.79
CA GLU A 28 4.87 -2.82 9.38
C GLU A 28 4.72 -2.88 7.87
N SER A 29 5.23 -3.96 7.27
CA SER A 29 5.04 -4.26 5.85
C SER A 29 3.56 -4.53 5.52
N LEU A 30 3.22 -4.52 4.22
CA LEU A 30 1.86 -4.87 3.80
C LEU A 30 1.51 -6.33 4.15
N PHE A 31 2.48 -7.25 4.05
CA PHE A 31 2.31 -8.65 4.43
C PHE A 31 2.01 -8.82 5.92
N GLU A 32 2.85 -8.24 6.79
CA GLU A 32 2.65 -8.34 8.24
C GLU A 32 1.31 -7.74 8.66
N ALA A 33 0.95 -6.60 8.09
CA ALA A 33 -0.35 -5.97 8.33
C ALA A 33 -1.52 -6.89 7.92
N TRP A 34 -1.41 -7.53 6.76
CA TRP A 34 -2.43 -8.46 6.26
C TRP A 34 -2.56 -9.72 7.10
N GLU A 35 -1.45 -10.35 7.48
CA GLU A 35 -1.45 -11.52 8.37
C GLU A 35 -2.04 -11.17 9.75
N ARG A 36 -1.66 -10.02 10.32
CA ARG A 36 -2.21 -9.56 11.60
C ARG A 36 -3.71 -9.28 11.52
N TYR A 37 -4.18 -8.75 10.41
CA TYR A 37 -5.60 -8.50 10.21
C TYR A 37 -6.40 -9.81 10.11
N LYS A 38 -5.94 -10.77 9.30
CA LYS A 38 -6.56 -12.11 9.22
C LYS A 38 -6.62 -12.80 10.59
N LEU A 39 -5.52 -12.75 11.34
CA LEU A 39 -5.48 -13.29 12.69
C LEU A 39 -6.49 -12.63 13.64
N SER A 40 -6.78 -11.34 13.44
CA SER A 40 -7.79 -10.62 14.23
C SER A 40 -9.21 -11.09 13.89
N ILE A 41 -9.49 -11.37 12.61
CA ILE A 41 -10.75 -11.96 12.15
C ILE A 41 -10.94 -13.37 12.74
N ASP A 42 -9.93 -14.23 12.65
CA ASP A 42 -9.96 -15.61 13.14
C ASP A 42 -10.20 -15.70 14.65
N ARG A 43 -9.70 -14.71 15.41
CA ARG A 43 -9.92 -14.62 16.86
C ARG A 43 -11.34 -14.23 17.24
N CYS A 44 -12.14 -13.70 16.30
CA CYS A 44 -13.51 -13.23 16.54
C CYS A 44 -14.54 -14.02 15.72
N PRO A 45 -14.76 -15.33 15.95
CA PRO A 45 -15.60 -16.17 15.08
C PRO A 45 -17.04 -15.69 14.88
N ASN A 46 -17.58 -14.86 15.78
CA ASN A 46 -18.91 -14.25 15.69
C ASN A 46 -18.86 -12.77 15.24
N HIS A 47 -17.86 -12.38 14.44
CA HIS A 47 -17.70 -11.00 13.98
C HIS A 47 -18.81 -10.56 13.00
N ASN A 48 -19.51 -11.47 12.31
CA ASN A 48 -20.65 -11.17 11.42
C ASN A 48 -20.40 -10.05 10.39
N MET A 49 -19.14 -9.87 9.96
CA MET A 49 -18.76 -8.83 8.99
C MET A 49 -18.77 -9.42 7.59
N LEU A 50 -19.42 -8.72 6.66
CA LEU A 50 -19.39 -9.08 5.25
C LEU A 50 -17.95 -8.98 4.70
N PRO A 51 -17.55 -9.82 3.73
CA PRO A 51 -16.22 -9.75 3.11
C PRO A 51 -15.87 -8.36 2.59
N VAL A 52 -16.84 -7.65 1.99
CA VAL A 52 -16.67 -6.25 1.55
C VAL A 52 -16.25 -5.33 2.71
N THR A 53 -16.93 -5.43 3.85
CA THR A 53 -16.61 -4.62 5.03
C THR A 53 -15.22 -4.96 5.58
N GLN A 54 -14.81 -6.22 5.49
CA GLN A 54 -13.47 -6.64 5.95
C GLN A 54 -12.38 -6.01 5.06
N ILE A 55 -12.56 -6.01 3.74
CA ILE A 55 -11.63 -5.39 2.79
C ILE A 55 -11.60 -3.87 2.95
N ASP A 56 -12.77 -3.23 3.06
CA ASP A 56 -12.86 -1.78 3.30
C ASP A 56 -12.12 -1.38 4.56
N THR A 57 -12.34 -2.11 5.66
CA THR A 57 -11.71 -1.83 6.95
C THR A 57 -10.19 -1.98 6.86
N PHE A 58 -9.70 -3.07 6.26
CA PHE A 58 -8.27 -3.28 6.08
C PHE A 58 -7.61 -2.16 5.28
N TYR A 59 -8.14 -1.88 4.09
CA TYR A 59 -7.59 -0.87 3.18
C TYR A 59 -7.61 0.54 3.77
N ASN A 60 -8.69 0.92 4.44
CA ASN A 60 -8.77 2.23 5.11
C ASN A 60 -7.80 2.33 6.30
N GLY A 61 -7.51 1.21 6.95
CA GLY A 61 -6.49 1.10 8.00
C GLY A 61 -5.03 1.16 7.50
N LEU A 62 -4.78 0.97 6.20
CA LEU A 62 -3.42 1.00 5.63
C LEU A 62 -2.80 2.41 5.64
N THR A 63 -1.47 2.43 5.60
CA THR A 63 -0.74 3.67 5.29
C THR A 63 -1.02 4.12 3.85
N LEU A 64 -0.91 5.42 3.58
CA LEU A 64 -1.08 5.98 2.24
C LEU A 64 -0.17 5.29 1.22
N ARG A 65 1.10 5.07 1.58
CA ARG A 65 2.07 4.36 0.75
C ARG A 65 1.53 3.02 0.25
N HIS A 66 1.04 2.17 1.14
CA HIS A 66 0.55 0.85 0.74
C HIS A 66 -0.78 0.92 -0.03
N ARG A 67 -1.66 1.89 0.26
CA ARG A 67 -2.85 2.13 -0.56
C ARG A 67 -2.50 2.54 -1.99
N ASP A 68 -1.58 3.47 -2.17
CA ASP A 68 -1.13 3.92 -3.49
C ASP A 68 -0.51 2.78 -4.27
N THR A 69 0.26 1.94 -3.57
CA THR A 69 0.88 0.74 -4.13
C THR A 69 -0.17 -0.27 -4.62
N ILE A 70 -1.21 -0.54 -3.82
CA ILE A 70 -2.33 -1.40 -4.23
C ILE A 70 -3.08 -0.80 -5.43
N ASN A 71 -3.36 0.50 -5.39
CA ASN A 71 -4.08 1.19 -6.46
C ASN A 71 -3.29 1.19 -7.78
N ALA A 72 -1.97 1.36 -7.72
CA ALA A 72 -1.12 1.28 -8.91
C ALA A 72 -1.19 -0.11 -9.56
N SER A 73 -1.10 -1.18 -8.75
CA SER A 73 -1.25 -2.56 -9.24
C SER A 73 -2.65 -2.85 -9.76
N ALA A 74 -3.68 -2.22 -9.17
CA ALA A 74 -5.06 -2.29 -9.64
C ALA A 74 -5.33 -1.37 -10.86
N GLY A 75 -4.35 -0.64 -11.40
CA GLY A 75 -4.56 0.32 -12.49
C GLY A 75 -5.62 1.39 -12.18
N GLY A 76 -5.79 1.73 -10.90
CA GLY A 76 -6.86 2.60 -10.41
C GLY A 76 -7.25 2.28 -8.97
N THR A 77 -8.27 2.94 -8.43
CA THR A 77 -8.70 2.69 -7.05
C THR A 77 -9.22 1.26 -6.87
N CYS A 78 -8.60 0.49 -5.97
CA CYS A 78 -9.02 -0.90 -5.66
C CYS A 78 -10.50 -0.97 -5.25
N MET A 79 -10.95 0.03 -4.48
CA MET A 79 -12.34 0.14 -4.00
C MET A 79 -13.39 0.45 -5.06
N LYS A 80 -13.00 0.70 -6.31
CA LYS A 80 -13.95 0.78 -7.43
C LYS A 80 -14.20 -0.57 -8.11
N ARG A 81 -13.42 -1.60 -7.75
CA ARG A 81 -13.53 -2.97 -8.28
C ARG A 81 -14.43 -3.82 -7.38
N ARG A 82 -14.67 -5.06 -7.80
CA ARG A 82 -15.38 -6.04 -6.97
C ARG A 82 -14.56 -6.35 -5.70
N PRO A 83 -15.19 -6.54 -4.53
CA PRO A 83 -14.47 -6.85 -3.29
C PRO A 83 -13.54 -8.07 -3.40
N GLU A 84 -13.96 -9.08 -4.16
CA GLU A 84 -13.19 -10.31 -4.41
C GLU A 84 -11.90 -10.01 -5.20
N GLU A 85 -11.98 -9.14 -6.21
CA GLU A 85 -10.79 -8.73 -6.98
C GLU A 85 -9.80 -7.96 -6.12
N CYS A 86 -10.29 -7.09 -5.23
CA CYS A 86 -9.42 -6.35 -4.32
C CYS A 86 -8.79 -7.28 -3.27
N TYR A 87 -9.55 -8.25 -2.77
CA TYR A 87 -9.03 -9.31 -1.89
C TYR A 87 -7.93 -10.13 -2.58
N ASP A 88 -8.19 -10.64 -3.78
CA ASP A 88 -7.22 -11.46 -4.52
C ASP A 88 -5.97 -10.66 -4.86
N LEU A 89 -6.10 -9.39 -5.21
CA LEU A 89 -4.95 -8.51 -5.42
C LEU A 89 -4.10 -8.37 -4.16
N ILE A 90 -4.71 -8.04 -3.02
CA ILE A 90 -3.98 -7.90 -1.74
C ILE A 90 -3.31 -9.23 -1.39
N LYS A 91 -4.04 -10.33 -1.47
CA LYS A 91 -3.51 -11.67 -1.21
C LYS A 91 -2.30 -11.98 -2.09
N ASN A 92 -2.40 -11.73 -3.40
CA ASN A 92 -1.31 -11.95 -4.34
C ASN A 92 -0.11 -11.06 -4.03
N MET A 93 -0.31 -9.77 -3.73
CA MET A 93 0.77 -8.86 -3.34
C MET A 93 1.49 -9.31 -2.07
N THR A 94 0.74 -9.86 -1.11
CA THR A 94 1.31 -10.35 0.16
C THR A 94 1.98 -11.73 0.03
N ALA A 95 1.60 -12.54 -0.97
CA ALA A 95 2.20 -13.86 -1.20
C ALA A 95 3.66 -13.77 -1.69
N TYR A 96 4.05 -12.67 -2.34
CA TYR A 96 5.40 -12.44 -2.87
C TYR A 96 6.17 -11.39 -2.06
N HIS A 97 6.07 -11.45 -0.73
CA HIS A 97 6.55 -10.43 0.22
C HIS A 97 7.97 -9.88 -0.06
N ASN A 98 8.93 -10.72 -0.44
CA ASN A 98 10.31 -10.31 -0.70
C ASN A 98 10.49 -9.45 -1.98
N ASP A 99 9.70 -9.70 -3.03
CA ASP A 99 9.86 -9.03 -4.31
C ASP A 99 9.19 -7.65 -4.32
N TRP A 100 8.12 -7.50 -3.53
CA TRP A 100 7.29 -6.32 -3.58
C TRP A 100 7.79 -5.15 -2.72
N ASP A 101 8.28 -5.42 -1.51
CA ASP A 101 8.90 -4.36 -0.70
C ASP A 101 10.13 -3.78 -1.42
N THR A 102 10.84 -4.62 -2.18
CA THR A 102 11.95 -4.22 -3.05
C THR A 102 11.47 -3.35 -4.23
N SER A 103 10.37 -3.70 -4.90
CA SER A 103 9.82 -2.93 -6.04
C SER A 103 9.28 -1.55 -5.61
N ALA A 104 8.64 -1.48 -4.43
CA ALA A 104 8.16 -0.24 -3.83
C ALA A 104 9.31 0.71 -3.44
N GLN A 105 10.47 0.18 -3.04
CA GLN A 105 11.68 0.97 -2.84
C GLN A 105 12.31 1.41 -4.18
N ARG A 106 12.31 0.52 -5.18
CA ARG A 106 12.89 0.78 -6.50
C ARG A 106 12.19 1.90 -7.25
N SER A 107 10.87 2.04 -7.11
CA SER A 107 10.09 3.13 -7.74
C SER A 107 10.44 4.51 -7.18
N LYS A 108 10.69 4.62 -5.86
CA LYS A 108 11.25 5.85 -5.26
C LYS A 108 12.63 6.17 -5.82
N SER A 109 13.54 5.20 -5.85
CA SER A 109 14.87 5.39 -6.44
C SER A 109 14.81 5.73 -7.92
N SER A 110 13.87 5.15 -8.67
CA SER A 110 13.69 5.44 -10.08
C SER A 110 13.24 6.89 -10.30
N SER A 111 12.30 7.41 -9.50
CA SER A 111 11.88 8.83 -9.60
C SER A 111 13.01 9.83 -9.28
N SER A 112 13.87 9.50 -8.31
CA SER A 112 15.06 10.30 -7.98
C SER A 112 16.13 10.24 -9.07
N ILE A 113 16.25 9.10 -9.76
CA ILE A 113 17.16 8.92 -10.87
C ILE A 113 16.66 9.69 -12.11
N THR A 114 15.37 9.61 -12.45
CA THR A 114 14.78 10.34 -13.59
C THR A 114 14.94 11.85 -13.43
N SER A 115 14.63 12.40 -12.24
CA SER A 115 14.81 13.83 -11.95
C SER A 115 16.27 14.30 -12.03
N SER A 116 17.23 13.46 -11.61
CA SER A 116 18.66 13.74 -11.77
C SER A 116 19.10 13.81 -13.24
N PHE A 117 18.60 12.90 -14.07
CA PHE A 117 18.90 12.89 -15.51
C PHE A 117 18.25 14.07 -16.24
N ASP A 118 17.00 14.42 -15.93
CA ASP A 118 16.32 15.57 -16.52
C ASP A 118 17.07 16.89 -16.26
N THR A 119 17.59 17.05 -15.05
CA THR A 119 18.41 18.21 -14.66
C THR A 119 19.72 18.28 -15.46
N LYS A 120 20.40 17.13 -15.65
CA LYS A 120 21.63 17.05 -16.45
C LYS A 120 21.38 17.31 -17.94
N ILE A 121 20.27 16.80 -18.48
CA ILE A 121 19.87 17.03 -19.87
C ILE A 121 19.56 18.52 -20.10
N ALA A 122 18.88 19.18 -19.15
CA ALA A 122 18.62 20.61 -19.23
C ALA A 122 19.93 21.44 -19.21
N ALA A 123 20.89 21.08 -18.37
CA ALA A 123 22.20 21.74 -18.31
C ALA A 123 22.99 21.57 -19.62
N LEU A 124 23.06 20.36 -20.17
CA LEU A 124 23.74 20.10 -21.45
C LEU A 124 23.09 20.85 -22.63
N LYS A 125 21.76 20.97 -22.64
CA LYS A 125 21.05 21.78 -23.64
C LYS A 125 21.42 23.26 -23.55
N ALA A 126 21.60 23.79 -22.33
CA ALA A 126 22.02 25.18 -22.14
C ALA A 126 23.46 25.41 -22.61
N GLU A 127 24.38 24.48 -22.33
CA GLU A 127 25.77 24.57 -22.83
C GLU A 127 25.84 24.51 -24.36
N MET A 128 25.09 23.61 -24.99
CA MET A 128 25.00 23.54 -26.45
C MET A 128 24.46 24.85 -27.07
N ALA A 129 23.48 25.48 -26.44
CA ALA A 129 22.94 26.75 -26.91
C ALA A 129 23.97 27.89 -26.84
N GLU A 130 24.77 27.93 -25.77
CA GLU A 130 25.82 28.94 -25.59
C GLU A 130 26.99 28.71 -26.57
N ILE A 131 27.39 27.46 -26.82
CA ILE A 131 28.39 27.11 -27.84
C ILE A 131 27.91 27.59 -29.22
N ASN A 132 26.65 27.31 -29.58
CA ASN A 132 26.11 27.71 -30.88
C ASN A 132 26.07 29.24 -31.05
N LYS A 133 25.72 29.97 -29.98
CA LYS A 133 25.73 31.44 -29.96
C LYS A 133 27.13 32.02 -30.12
N ASN A 134 28.15 31.41 -29.51
CA ASN A 134 29.53 31.85 -29.64
C ASN A 134 30.10 31.55 -31.03
N LEU A 135 29.72 30.43 -31.65
CA LEU A 135 30.08 30.13 -33.05
C LEU A 135 29.52 31.19 -34.01
N MET A 136 28.25 31.58 -33.83
CA MET A 136 27.59 32.62 -34.64
C MET A 136 28.14 34.04 -34.43
N ARG A 137 28.98 34.26 -33.41
CA ARG A 137 29.65 35.54 -33.16
C ARG A 137 31.06 35.62 -33.75
N VAL A 138 31.64 34.47 -34.12
CA VAL A 138 33.01 34.36 -34.64
C VAL A 138 33.03 34.18 -36.17
N LEU A 139 31.87 33.91 -36.78
CA LEU A 139 31.60 33.99 -38.21
C LEU A 139 31.03 35.37 -38.57
#